data_AF-A0A2P4QHR1-F1
#
_entry.id   AF-A0A2P4QHR1-F1
#
_cell.length_a   1.000
_cell.length_b   1.000
_cell.length_c   1.000
_cell.angle_alpha   90.00
_cell.angle_beta   90.00
_cell.angle_gamma   90.00
#
_symmetry.space_group_name_H-M   'P 1'
#
loop_
_entity.id
_entity.type
_entity.pdbx_description
1 polymer ?
#
loop_
_entity_poly.entity_id
_entity_poly.type
_entity_poly.pdbx_seq_one_letter_code
_entity_poly.pdbx_strand_id
1 'polypeptide(L)'
;MDIQPIQGYQSTQSSFFYQPPNDDNFYHITIQNYLWENNYDYGFYYQGYHFACKLLLHTLIVNMLNKEIYGREFDANDLKRKNTLTWDQKLKLELHLRQDLPFLQDQILNSNPNMVNMNSSEVQTKQKDSQLNDGIKLFYQAPNDNRFYHITCKILLQDYIYDYDYEFFYKQKYHVTCKSLSHTLIINILNKEIYGRN
;
A
#
# COMPACT_ATOMS: atom_id res chain seq x y z
N MET A 1 -19.00 25.46 42.29
CA MET A 1 -18.01 25.70 41.22
C MET A 1 -18.08 24.46 40.37
N ASP A 2 -18.93 24.47 39.35
CA ASP A 2 -19.20 23.30 38.54
C ASP A 2 -18.05 23.07 37.58
N ILE A 3 -17.31 21.99 37.81
CA ILE A 3 -16.24 21.53 36.94
C ILE A 3 -16.93 20.88 35.72
N GLN A 4 -16.96 21.61 34.60
CA GLN A 4 -17.38 21.07 33.31
C GLN A 4 -16.47 19.87 32.95
N PRO A 5 -17.01 18.78 32.38
CA PRO A 5 -16.19 17.67 31.92
C PRO A 5 -15.30 18.16 30.78
N ILE A 6 -13.99 17.97 30.92
CA ILE A 6 -13.02 18.16 29.86
C ILE A 6 -13.46 17.26 28.70
N GLN A 7 -13.85 17.86 27.56
CA GLN A 7 -14.11 17.10 26.34
C GLN A 7 -12.89 16.21 26.08
N GLY A 8 -13.10 14.90 26.07
CA GLY A 8 -12.02 13.93 25.87
C GLY A 8 -11.26 14.26 24.59
N TYR A 9 -9.94 14.48 24.71
CA TYR A 9 -9.05 14.59 23.56
C TYR A 9 -9.20 13.33 22.72
N GLN A 10 -9.85 13.45 21.56
CA GLN A 10 -9.95 12.34 20.63
C GLN A 10 -8.58 12.16 19.97
N SER A 11 -7.94 11.03 20.25
CA SER A 11 -6.76 10.55 19.54
C SER A 11 -7.15 10.32 18.08
N THR A 12 -6.55 11.09 17.16
CA THR A 12 -6.74 10.91 15.72
C THR A 12 -5.46 10.32 15.15
N GLN A 13 -5.60 9.18 14.48
CA GLN A 13 -4.52 8.50 13.77
C GLN A 13 -5.01 8.11 12.37
N SER A 14 -4.22 8.40 11.35
CA SER A 14 -4.51 8.07 9.96
C SER A 14 -3.24 7.61 9.26
N SER A 15 -3.31 6.53 8.49
CA SER A 15 -2.16 6.00 7.75
C SER A 15 -2.52 5.77 6.29
N PHE A 16 -1.54 5.96 5.41
CA PHE A 16 -1.69 5.74 3.96
C PHE A 16 -0.33 5.55 3.30
N PHE A 17 -0.35 4.97 2.10
CA PHE A 17 0.80 4.91 1.21
C PHE A 17 0.86 6.17 0.35
N TYR A 18 2.06 6.70 0.19
CA TYR A 18 2.30 7.92 -0.54
C TYR A 18 3.55 7.81 -1.40
N GLN A 19 3.50 8.44 -2.56
CA GLN A 19 4.65 8.65 -3.42
C GLN A 19 4.64 10.12 -3.86
N PRO A 20 5.65 10.92 -3.49
CA PRO A 20 5.77 12.29 -3.96
C PRO A 20 5.94 12.34 -5.49
N PRO A 21 5.46 13.39 -6.16
CA PRO A 21 5.75 13.60 -7.57
C PRO A 21 7.26 13.60 -7.86
N ASN A 22 7.67 12.90 -8.91
CA ASN A 22 9.07 12.76 -9.34
C ASN A 22 10.00 12.10 -8.32
N ASP A 23 9.46 11.25 -7.43
CA ASP A 23 10.24 10.41 -6.53
C ASP A 23 9.91 8.92 -6.77
N ASP A 24 10.94 8.10 -6.98
CA ASP A 24 10.81 6.64 -7.15
C ASP A 24 10.62 5.89 -5.82
N ASN A 25 10.68 6.61 -4.69
CA ASN A 25 10.51 6.06 -3.36
C ASN A 25 9.04 6.00 -2.96
N PHE A 26 8.71 4.94 -2.23
CA PHE A 26 7.40 4.74 -1.64
C PHE A 26 7.47 4.96 -0.15
N TYR A 27 6.46 5.61 0.38
CA TYR A 27 6.38 5.95 1.79
C TYR A 27 5.12 5.39 2.40
N HIS A 28 5.25 4.83 3.59
CA HIS A 28 4.13 4.67 4.51
C HIS A 28 4.10 5.87 5.43
N ILE A 29 3.00 6.63 5.38
CA ILE A 29 2.79 7.84 6.16
C ILE A 29 1.81 7.52 7.27
N THR A 30 2.13 7.94 8.48
CA THR A 30 1.23 7.91 9.63
C THR A 30 1.14 9.30 10.23
N ILE A 31 -0.08 9.81 10.35
CA ILE A 31 -0.38 11.11 10.94
C ILE A 31 -1.07 10.88 12.27
N GLN A 32 -0.58 11.53 13.33
CA GLN A 32 -1.10 11.37 14.69
C GLN A 32 -1.02 12.67 15.48
N ASN A 33 -1.96 12.91 16.40
CA ASN A 33 -1.95 14.08 17.30
C ASN A 33 -1.30 13.80 18.68
N TYR A 34 -0.65 12.63 18.85
CA TYR A 34 0.06 12.23 20.06
C TYR A 34 1.39 11.52 19.73
N LEU A 35 2.30 11.40 20.71
CA LEU A 35 3.63 10.78 20.55
C LEU A 35 3.59 9.28 20.85
N TRP A 36 3.81 8.42 19.84
CA TRP A 36 4.09 6.98 19.99
C TRP A 36 5.49 6.61 19.45
N GLU A 37 5.96 5.40 19.78
CA GLU A 37 7.33 4.93 19.60
C GLU A 37 7.90 4.97 18.17
N ASN A 38 9.21 5.19 18.12
CA ASN A 38 10.01 5.79 17.06
C ASN A 38 10.56 4.81 16.00
N ASN A 39 9.70 4.06 15.30
CA ASN A 39 10.16 3.25 14.16
C ASN A 39 9.78 3.85 12.80
N TYR A 40 10.16 5.11 12.60
CA TYR A 40 10.04 5.85 11.34
C TYR A 40 11.43 6.29 10.88
N ASP A 41 11.61 6.42 9.56
CA ASP A 41 12.89 6.86 8.97
C ASP A 41 13.01 8.40 9.01
N TYR A 42 11.88 9.09 9.03
CA TYR A 42 11.80 10.53 9.13
C TYR A 42 10.48 10.97 9.77
N GLY A 43 10.51 12.02 10.59
CA GLY A 43 9.32 12.55 11.23
C GLY A 43 9.39 14.05 11.42
N PHE A 44 8.25 14.72 11.31
CA PHE A 44 8.13 16.17 11.47
C PHE A 44 6.75 16.57 12.02
N TYR A 45 6.65 17.78 12.57
CA TYR A 45 5.41 18.34 13.07
C TYR A 45 4.87 19.41 12.13
N TYR A 46 3.56 19.37 11.88
CA TYR A 46 2.88 20.39 11.11
C TYR A 46 1.41 20.49 11.54
N GLN A 47 0.94 21.72 11.79
CA GLN A 47 -0.43 22.03 12.20
C GLN A 47 -0.98 21.19 13.38
N GLY A 48 -0.15 20.92 14.39
CA GLY A 48 -0.56 20.15 15.57
C GLY A 48 -0.56 18.62 15.38
N TYR A 49 -0.17 18.14 14.20
CA TYR A 49 0.00 16.71 13.91
C TYR A 49 1.47 16.35 13.75
N HIS A 50 1.82 15.14 14.19
CA HIS A 50 3.08 14.48 13.90
C HIS A 50 2.92 13.59 12.67
N PHE A 51 3.81 13.77 11.69
CA PHE A 51 3.92 12.95 10.51
C PHE A 51 5.10 11.99 10.71
N ALA A 52 4.82 10.70 10.80
CA ALA A 52 5.81 9.63 10.81
C ALA A 52 5.90 9.04 9.40
N CYS A 53 7.08 9.08 8.80
CA CYS A 53 7.34 8.61 7.44
C CYS A 53 8.27 7.41 7.47
N LYS A 54 7.86 6.32 6.83
CA LYS A 54 8.68 5.11 6.68
C LYS A 54 8.91 4.83 5.21
N LEU A 55 10.18 4.72 4.83
CA LEU A 55 10.59 4.35 3.48
C LEU A 55 10.33 2.86 3.24
N LEU A 56 9.68 2.54 2.13
CA LEU A 56 9.36 1.17 1.75
C LEU A 56 10.26 0.72 0.62
N LEU A 57 10.86 -0.45 0.79
CA LEU A 57 11.52 -1.15 -0.30
C LEU A 57 10.46 -1.68 -1.27
N HIS A 58 10.78 -1.65 -2.56
CA HIS A 58 9.88 -2.19 -3.58
C HIS A 58 9.60 -3.70 -3.37
N THR A 59 10.57 -4.46 -2.84
CA THR A 59 10.36 -5.86 -2.45
C THR A 59 9.31 -6.01 -1.35
N LEU A 60 9.28 -5.09 -0.37
CA LEU A 60 8.24 -5.08 0.66
C LEU A 60 6.86 -4.79 0.06
N ILE A 61 6.79 -3.90 -0.92
CA ILE A 61 5.56 -3.59 -1.65
C ILE A 61 5.05 -4.81 -2.41
N VAL A 62 5.91 -5.48 -3.16
CA VAL A 62 5.55 -6.73 -3.87
C VAL A 62 5.02 -7.77 -2.89
N ASN A 63 5.64 -7.90 -1.71
CA ASN A 63 5.19 -8.83 -0.69
C ASN A 63 3.82 -8.45 -0.10
N MET A 64 3.60 -7.16 0.20
CA MET A 64 2.29 -6.67 0.65
C MET A 64 1.21 -6.94 -0.40
N LEU A 65 1.45 -6.59 -1.67
CA LEU A 65 0.48 -6.82 -2.75
C LEU A 65 0.11 -8.29 -2.91
N ASN A 66 1.11 -9.18 -2.92
CA ASN A 66 0.87 -10.61 -3.05
C ASN A 66 0.17 -11.21 -1.83
N LYS A 67 0.47 -10.71 -0.63
CA LYS A 67 -0.20 -11.13 0.59
C LYS A 67 -1.66 -10.69 0.61
N GLU A 68 -1.93 -9.40 0.38
CA GLU A 68 -3.29 -8.86 0.48
C GLU A 68 -4.20 -9.37 -0.65
N ILE A 69 -3.71 -9.46 -1.88
CA ILE A 69 -4.55 -9.78 -3.05
C ILE A 69 -4.60 -11.29 -3.32
N TYR A 70 -3.49 -12.00 -3.13
CA TYR A 70 -3.37 -13.42 -3.48
C TYR A 70 -3.18 -14.35 -2.28
N GLY A 71 -3.03 -13.82 -1.06
CA GLY A 71 -2.75 -14.63 0.13
C GLY A 71 -1.40 -15.35 0.06
N ARG A 72 -0.43 -14.82 -0.70
CA ARG A 72 0.89 -15.43 -0.89
C ARG A 72 1.97 -14.64 -0.17
N GLU A 73 2.65 -15.28 0.76
CA GLU A 73 3.83 -14.72 1.43
C GLU A 73 5.09 -15.24 0.75
N PHE A 74 5.98 -14.33 0.38
CA PHE A 74 7.31 -14.65 -0.12
C PHE A 74 8.33 -14.39 0.99
N ASP A 75 9.38 -15.21 1.07
CA ASP A 75 10.42 -15.04 2.08
C ASP A 75 11.16 -13.72 1.85
N ALA A 76 10.86 -12.76 2.71
CA ALA A 76 11.33 -11.39 2.63
C ALA A 76 12.70 -11.19 3.30
N ASN A 77 13.50 -12.26 3.41
CA ASN A 77 14.81 -12.25 4.05
C ASN A 77 15.81 -11.21 3.46
N ASP A 78 15.49 -10.59 2.31
CA ASP A 78 16.21 -9.45 1.72
C ASP A 78 15.92 -8.06 2.37
N LEU A 79 15.07 -7.99 3.41
CA LEU A 79 14.66 -6.75 4.10
C LEU A 79 15.76 -6.03 4.92
N LYS A 80 17.01 -6.50 4.90
CA LYS A 80 18.08 -5.96 5.78
C LYS A 80 18.74 -4.66 5.29
N ARG A 81 18.36 -4.11 4.14
CA ARG A 81 18.87 -2.80 3.72
C ARG A 81 18.10 -1.70 4.47
N LYS A 82 18.69 -1.19 5.55
CA LYS A 82 18.34 0.12 6.10
C LYS A 82 18.74 1.18 5.07
N ASN A 83 17.82 1.52 4.17
CA ASN A 83 18.01 2.68 3.31
C ASN A 83 17.67 3.91 4.15
N THR A 84 18.67 4.73 4.45
CA THR A 84 18.46 6.01 5.13
C THR A 84 18.12 7.08 4.09
N LEU A 85 17.05 7.84 4.35
CA LEU A 85 16.68 8.97 3.51
C LEU A 85 17.77 10.05 3.53
N THR A 86 18.13 10.56 2.36
CA THR A 86 18.96 11.76 2.24
C THR A 86 18.21 13.00 2.73
N TRP A 87 18.94 14.07 3.05
CA TRP A 87 18.33 15.34 3.45
C TRP A 87 17.39 15.90 2.38
N ASP A 88 17.77 15.82 1.10
CA ASP A 88 16.94 16.31 -0.01
C ASP A 88 15.64 15.52 -0.14
N GLN A 89 15.69 14.19 0.04
CA GLN A 89 14.48 13.35 0.03
C GLN A 89 13.55 13.71 1.19
N LYS A 90 14.09 13.94 2.38
CA LYS A 90 13.30 14.36 3.56
C LYS A 90 12.61 15.70 3.32
N LEU A 91 13.34 16.70 2.82
CA LEU A 91 12.80 18.03 2.56
C LEU A 91 11.72 18.00 1.47
N LYS A 92 11.94 17.28 0.37
CA LYS A 92 10.93 17.11 -0.69
C LYS A 92 9.68 16.41 -0.18
N LEU A 93 9.83 15.35 0.60
CA LEU A 93 8.72 14.63 1.21
C LEU A 93 7.91 15.55 2.13
N GLU A 94 8.59 16.29 3.01
CA GLU A 94 7.93 17.25 3.91
C GLU A 94 7.17 18.34 3.13
N LEU A 95 7.80 18.92 2.10
CA LEU A 95 7.18 19.97 1.28
C LEU A 95 5.91 19.47 0.59
N HIS A 96 5.95 18.30 -0.05
CA HIS A 96 4.78 17.76 -0.74
C HIS A 96 3.67 17.34 0.23
N LEU A 97 4.00 16.72 1.38
CA LEU A 97 3.00 16.37 2.40
C LEU A 97 2.32 17.61 2.99
N ARG A 98 3.06 18.72 3.16
CA ARG A 98 2.48 20.01 3.59
C ARG A 98 1.53 20.59 2.53
N GLN A 99 1.84 20.43 1.25
CA GLN A 99 1.01 20.90 0.14
C GLN A 99 -0.26 20.06 -0.02
N ASP A 100 -0.15 18.74 0.11
CA ASP A 100 -1.26 17.81 -0.04
C ASP A 100 -2.14 17.71 1.22
N LEU A 101 -1.67 18.26 2.35
CA LEU A 101 -2.37 18.15 3.64
C LEU A 101 -3.83 18.60 3.62
N PRO A 102 -4.24 19.71 2.98
CA PRO A 102 -5.64 20.11 2.96
C PRO A 102 -6.56 19.02 2.39
N PHE A 103 -6.10 18.25 1.40
CA PHE A 103 -6.83 17.11 0.85
C PHE A 103 -6.80 15.89 1.80
N LEU A 104 -5.66 15.66 2.47
CA LEU A 104 -5.53 14.60 3.46
C LEU A 104 -6.35 14.88 4.73
N GLN A 105 -6.60 16.14 5.06
CA GLN A 105 -7.34 16.55 6.24
C GLN A 105 -8.79 16.06 6.21
N ASP A 106 -9.43 16.04 5.04
CA ASP A 106 -10.74 15.41 4.87
C ASP A 106 -10.68 13.90 5.16
N GLN A 107 -9.62 13.20 4.76
CA GLN A 107 -9.45 11.78 5.07
C GLN A 107 -9.16 11.53 6.57
N ILE A 108 -8.44 12.44 7.23
CA ILE A 108 -8.10 12.37 8.66
C ILE A 108 -9.33 12.69 9.53
N LEU A 109 -10.11 13.71 9.18
CA LEU A 109 -11.28 14.17 9.95
C LEU A 109 -12.53 13.32 9.72
N ASN A 110 -12.70 12.75 8.52
CA ASN A 110 -13.81 11.84 8.23
C ASN A 110 -13.59 10.41 8.76
N SER A 111 -12.42 10.13 9.33
CA SER A 111 -12.14 8.91 10.10
C SER A 111 -12.85 8.99 11.46
N ASN A 112 -14.18 8.95 11.47
CA ASN A 112 -14.97 8.89 12.70
C ASN A 112 -14.62 7.60 13.47
N PRO A 113 -14.26 7.66 14.76
CA PRO A 113 -13.95 6.47 15.57
C PRO A 113 -15.19 5.61 15.90
N ASN A 114 -16.40 6.04 15.50
CA ASN A 114 -17.66 5.36 15.79
C ASN A 114 -18.27 4.69 14.55
N MET A 115 -17.63 3.65 14.03
CA MET A 115 -18.31 2.60 13.24
C MET A 115 -17.72 1.22 13.54
N VAL A 116 -17.72 0.83 14.81
CA VAL A 116 -17.78 -0.59 15.19
C VAL A 116 -19.18 -0.87 15.70
N ASN A 117 -20.13 -1.04 14.77
CA ASN A 117 -21.23 -1.98 14.94
C ASN A 117 -21.93 -2.19 13.59
N MET A 118 -21.47 -3.17 12.83
CA MET A 118 -22.39 -3.93 12.00
C MET A 118 -22.20 -5.40 12.36
N ASN A 119 -23.16 -5.90 13.13
CA ASN A 119 -23.51 -7.30 13.13
C ASN A 119 -23.82 -7.71 11.69
N SER A 120 -22.84 -8.29 10.99
CA SER A 120 -23.10 -9.15 9.85
C SER A 120 -22.94 -10.60 10.31
N SER A 121 -23.97 -11.11 10.98
CA SER A 121 -24.31 -12.51 10.86
C SER A 121 -24.67 -12.77 9.41
N GLU A 122 -23.65 -13.09 8.61
CA GLU A 122 -23.72 -13.87 7.38
C GLU A 122 -22.27 -14.22 7.03
N VAL A 123 -21.80 -15.32 7.62
CA VAL A 123 -20.64 -16.06 7.09
C VAL A 123 -21.10 -16.61 5.74
N GLN A 124 -21.06 -15.78 4.71
CA GLN A 124 -20.94 -16.26 3.36
C GLN A 124 -19.49 -16.67 3.19
N THR A 125 -19.25 -17.95 3.45
CA THR A 125 -18.08 -18.68 2.99
C THR A 125 -17.84 -18.29 1.53
N LYS A 126 -16.82 -17.46 1.27
CA LYS A 126 -16.23 -17.34 -0.06
C LYS A 126 -15.69 -18.73 -0.39
N GLN A 127 -16.50 -19.49 -1.11
CA GLN A 127 -16.15 -20.79 -1.64
C GLN A 127 -14.82 -20.66 -2.37
N LYS A 128 -13.82 -21.34 -1.81
CA LYS A 128 -12.49 -21.48 -2.38
C LYS A 128 -12.52 -22.63 -3.39
N ASP A 129 -13.49 -22.62 -4.30
CA ASP A 129 -13.74 -23.70 -5.25
C ASP A 129 -13.85 -23.14 -6.68
N SER A 130 -12.68 -22.88 -7.28
CA SER A 130 -12.42 -22.88 -8.73
C SER A 130 -10.94 -22.60 -9.05
N GLN A 131 -9.99 -23.02 -8.20
CA GLN A 131 -8.58 -22.64 -8.36
C GLN A 131 -7.80 -23.42 -9.44
N LEU A 132 -8.38 -24.40 -10.11
CA LEU A 132 -7.62 -25.20 -11.10
C LEU A 132 -7.55 -24.60 -12.50
N ASN A 133 -8.40 -23.63 -12.87
CA ASN A 133 -8.46 -23.10 -14.25
C ASN A 133 -8.03 -21.64 -14.43
N ASP A 134 -7.88 -20.85 -13.35
CA ASP A 134 -7.62 -19.40 -13.48
C ASP A 134 -6.13 -19.01 -13.62
N GLY A 135 -5.24 -20.01 -13.54
CA GLY A 135 -3.80 -19.79 -13.58
C GLY A 135 -3.22 -19.17 -12.31
N ILE A 136 -1.89 -19.00 -12.29
CA ILE A 136 -1.16 -18.32 -11.23
C ILE A 136 -1.09 -16.84 -11.56
N LYS A 137 -1.50 -15.99 -10.63
CA LYS A 137 -1.30 -14.53 -10.69
C LYS A 137 -0.42 -14.10 -9.53
N LEU A 138 0.49 -13.17 -9.79
CA LEU A 138 1.36 -12.60 -8.77
C LEU A 138 1.89 -11.22 -9.21
N PHE A 139 2.27 -10.42 -8.22
CA PHE A 139 3.08 -9.23 -8.43
C PHE A 139 4.56 -9.61 -8.37
N TYR A 140 5.35 -9.00 -9.23
CA TYR A 140 6.78 -9.24 -9.32
C TYR A 140 7.53 -7.95 -9.60
N GLN A 141 8.77 -7.90 -9.14
CA GLN A 141 9.74 -6.90 -9.52
C GLN A 141 11.02 -7.62 -9.92
N ALA A 142 11.53 -7.32 -11.12
CA ALA A 142 12.79 -7.88 -11.57
C ALA A 142 13.96 -7.30 -10.74
N PRO A 143 15.03 -8.07 -10.50
CA PRO A 143 16.24 -7.53 -9.88
C PRO A 143 16.77 -6.34 -10.66
N ASN A 144 17.10 -5.26 -9.96
CA ASN A 144 17.60 -4.00 -10.55
C ASN A 144 16.61 -3.24 -11.46
N ASP A 145 15.32 -3.52 -11.37
CA ASP A 145 14.26 -2.78 -12.05
C ASP A 145 13.41 -2.01 -11.03
N ASN A 146 13.03 -0.78 -11.33
CA ASN A 146 12.12 0.03 -10.49
C ASN A 146 10.64 -0.19 -10.85
N ARG A 147 10.33 -1.02 -11.85
CA ARG A 147 8.94 -1.30 -12.28
C ARG A 147 8.34 -2.46 -11.52
N PHE A 148 7.02 -2.37 -11.33
CA PHE A 148 6.20 -3.47 -10.85
C PHE A 148 5.53 -4.15 -12.04
N TYR A 149 5.43 -5.47 -11.96
CA TYR A 149 4.78 -6.29 -12.96
C TYR A 149 3.67 -7.09 -12.32
N HIS A 150 2.51 -7.08 -12.96
CA HIS A 150 1.50 -8.09 -12.75
C HIS A 150 1.73 -9.24 -13.72
N ILE A 151 2.00 -10.42 -13.16
CA ILE A 151 2.27 -11.64 -13.94
C ILE A 151 1.06 -12.54 -13.84
N THR A 152 0.59 -13.01 -14.99
CA THR A 152 -0.43 -14.04 -15.10
C THR A 152 0.15 -15.23 -15.86
N CYS A 153 0.01 -16.43 -15.31
CA CYS A 153 0.48 -17.68 -15.89
C CYS A 153 -0.69 -18.66 -15.98
N LYS A 154 -1.14 -18.98 -17.19
CA LYS A 154 -2.29 -19.85 -17.45
C LYS A 154 -1.89 -21.05 -18.30
N ILE A 155 -2.64 -22.14 -18.19
CA ILE A 155 -2.53 -23.24 -19.16
C ILE A 155 -3.05 -22.71 -20.51
N LEU A 156 -2.44 -23.13 -21.61
CA LEU A 156 -2.91 -22.87 -22.97
C LEU A 156 -4.35 -23.37 -23.16
N LEU A 157 -5.32 -22.50 -22.87
CA LEU A 157 -6.72 -22.60 -23.24
C LEU A 157 -7.03 -21.27 -23.93
N GLN A 158 -7.47 -21.37 -25.18
CA GLN A 158 -7.65 -20.23 -26.09
C GLN A 158 -8.59 -19.18 -25.45
N ASP A 159 -8.06 -18.05 -25.02
CA ASP A 159 -8.86 -16.91 -24.58
C ASP A 159 -8.23 -15.63 -25.13
N TYR A 160 -8.89 -15.06 -26.14
CA TYR A 160 -8.39 -13.96 -26.97
C TYR A 160 -8.64 -12.59 -26.34
N ILE A 161 -8.11 -12.35 -25.13
CA ILE A 161 -8.15 -11.00 -24.53
C ILE A 161 -6.72 -10.52 -24.27
N TYR A 162 -6.30 -9.56 -25.10
CA TYR A 162 -4.93 -9.05 -25.12
C TYR A 162 -4.85 -7.67 -24.46
N ASP A 163 -4.52 -7.64 -23.16
CA ASP A 163 -4.02 -6.44 -22.47
C ASP A 163 -2.79 -6.80 -21.61
N TYR A 164 -1.64 -6.92 -22.27
CA TYR A 164 -0.35 -7.15 -21.63
C TYR A 164 0.75 -6.49 -22.45
N ASP A 165 1.85 -6.17 -21.79
CA ASP A 165 2.99 -5.48 -22.42
C ASP A 165 4.03 -6.48 -22.94
N TYR A 166 4.07 -7.68 -22.36
CA TYR A 166 4.97 -8.75 -22.76
C TYR A 166 4.34 -10.12 -22.52
N GLU A 167 4.70 -11.09 -23.35
CA GLU A 167 4.28 -12.48 -23.21
C GLU A 167 5.39 -13.47 -23.57
N PHE A 168 5.30 -14.68 -23.03
CA PHE A 168 6.11 -15.82 -23.45
C PHE A 168 5.45 -17.16 -23.08
N PHE A 169 5.93 -18.24 -23.69
CA PHE A 169 5.49 -19.60 -23.37
C PHE A 169 6.53 -20.32 -22.50
N TYR A 170 6.08 -20.88 -21.38
CA TYR A 170 6.90 -21.70 -20.49
C TYR A 170 6.54 -23.18 -20.64
N LYS A 171 7.55 -24.02 -20.89
CA LYS A 171 7.41 -25.46 -21.08
C LYS A 171 6.36 -25.88 -22.12
N GLN A 172 6.08 -25.03 -23.12
CA GLN A 172 5.09 -25.26 -24.19
C GLN A 172 3.66 -25.54 -23.69
N LYS A 173 3.39 -25.31 -22.39
CA LYS A 173 2.11 -25.61 -21.73
C LYS A 173 1.51 -24.38 -21.09
N TYR A 174 2.36 -23.46 -20.64
CA TYR A 174 1.94 -22.28 -19.90
C TYR A 174 2.15 -21.03 -20.74
N HIS A 175 1.11 -20.22 -20.85
CA HIS A 175 1.18 -18.86 -21.38
C HIS A 175 1.39 -17.91 -20.21
N VAL A 176 2.48 -17.16 -20.25
CA VAL A 176 2.83 -16.18 -19.23
C VAL A 176 2.71 -14.80 -19.85
N THR A 177 1.88 -13.96 -19.25
CA THR A 177 1.70 -12.56 -19.62
C THR A 177 2.17 -11.66 -18.50
N CYS A 178 2.71 -10.50 -18.88
CA CYS A 178 3.24 -9.51 -17.97
C CYS A 178 2.64 -8.15 -18.32
N LYS A 179 2.13 -7.45 -17.31
CA LYS A 179 1.68 -6.06 -17.40
C LYS A 179 2.49 -5.19 -16.47
N SER A 180 3.13 -4.15 -16.99
CA SER A 180 3.83 -3.15 -16.18
C SER A 180 2.81 -2.24 -15.51
N LEU A 181 3.01 -1.96 -14.23
CA LEU A 181 2.14 -1.11 -13.44
C LEU A 181 2.88 0.17 -13.04
N SER A 182 2.22 1.30 -13.24
CA SER A 182 2.71 2.59 -12.75
C SER A 182 2.78 2.60 -11.22
N HIS A 183 3.71 3.37 -10.65
CA HIS A 183 3.81 3.53 -9.21
C HIS A 183 2.55 4.13 -8.58
N THR A 184 1.88 5.06 -9.27
CA THR A 184 0.58 5.60 -8.85
C THR A 184 -0.47 4.51 -8.73
N LEU A 185 -0.55 3.58 -9.69
CA LEU A 185 -1.49 2.45 -9.62
C LEU A 185 -1.17 1.54 -8.44
N ILE A 186 0.10 1.31 -8.15
CA ILE A 186 0.54 0.54 -6.98
C ILE A 186 0.10 1.21 -5.67
N ILE A 187 0.30 2.52 -5.53
CA ILE A 187 -0.16 3.31 -4.38
C ILE A 187 -1.69 3.19 -4.23
N ASN A 188 -2.44 3.33 -5.31
CA ASN A 188 -3.90 3.25 -5.29
C ASN A 188 -4.38 1.85 -4.87
N ILE A 189 -3.76 0.79 -5.40
CA ILE A 189 -4.07 -0.58 -4.99
C ILE A 189 -3.78 -0.77 -3.49
N LEU A 190 -2.60 -0.37 -3.00
CA LEU A 190 -2.27 -0.52 -1.58
C LEU A 190 -3.24 0.26 -0.67
N ASN A 191 -3.53 1.51 -1.00
CA ASN A 191 -4.46 2.35 -0.23
C ASN A 191 -5.88 1.79 -0.24
N LYS A 192 -6.31 1.20 -1.36
CA LYS A 192 -7.61 0.54 -1.47
C LYS A 192 -7.67 -0.75 -0.65
N GLU A 193 -6.72 -1.65 -0.85
CA GLU A 193 -6.77 -2.98 -0.25
C GLU A 193 -6.49 -2.95 1.26
N ILE A 194 -5.61 -2.06 1.74
CA ILE A 194 -5.22 -1.99 3.16
C ILE A 194 -6.06 -0.99 3.95
N TYR A 195 -6.39 0.17 3.37
CA TYR A 195 -7.08 1.25 4.06
C TYR A 195 -8.50 1.53 3.56
N GLY A 196 -8.97 0.85 2.52
CA GLY A 196 -10.29 1.12 1.93
C GLY A 196 -10.43 2.48 1.27
N ARG A 197 -9.32 3.12 0.86
CA ARG A 197 -9.30 4.46 0.25
C ARG A 197 -9.23 4.37 -1.28
N ASN A 198 -10.06 5.14 -1.98
CA ASN A 198 -10.07 5.26 -3.45
C ASN A 198 -9.34 6.52 -3.91
#